data_AF-A0A1A5P5K7-F1
#
_entry.id   AF-A0A1A5P5K7-F1
#
_cell.length_a   1.000
_cell.length_b   1.000
_cell.length_c   1.000
_cell.angle_alpha   90.00
_cell.angle_beta   90.00
_cell.angle_gamma   90.00
#
_symmetry.space_group_name_H-M   'P 1'
#
loop_
_entity.id
_entity.type
_entity.pdbx_description
1 polymer ?
#
loop_
_entity_poly.entity_id
_entity_poly.type
_entity_poly.pdbx_seq_one_letter_code
_entity_poly.pdbx_strand_id
1 'polypeptide(L)' 'MDAGPINAGTVLTPAWEEYDHVAAIDDQGRIVLDGQIHDMPSGTANAAGAGTNGWTFRLADTPEWQVSLADLRAASSEES' A
#
# COMPACT_ATOMS: atom_id res chain seq x y z
N MET A 1 -6.63 1.71 -20.32
CA MET A 1 -7.06 1.12 -19.05
C MET A 1 -6.17 1.78 -18.03
N ASP A 2 -6.63 2.88 -17.48
CA ASP A 2 -5.92 3.62 -16.44
C ASP A 2 -6.00 2.80 -15.14
N ALA A 3 -5.03 1.92 -14.95
CA ALA A 3 -4.76 1.37 -13.64
C ALA A 3 -4.23 2.54 -12.80
N GLY A 4 -4.93 2.91 -11.73
CA GLY A 4 -4.29 3.66 -10.66
C GLY A 4 -2.96 2.98 -10.29
N PRO A 5 -1.95 3.72 -9.80
CA PRO A 5 -0.52 3.54 -10.09
C PRO A 5 0.15 2.29 -9.49
N ILE A 6 -0.63 1.36 -8.92
CA ILE A 6 -0.13 0.16 -8.27
C ILE A 6 -0.73 -1.07 -8.92
N ASN A 7 0.14 -1.92 -9.44
CA ASN A 7 -0.27 -3.12 -10.15
C ASN A 7 -0.56 -4.26 -9.16
N ALA A 8 -1.40 -5.19 -9.58
CA ALA A 8 -1.53 -6.47 -8.90
C ALA A 8 -0.14 -7.13 -8.76
N GLY A 9 0.12 -7.69 -7.57
CA GLY A 9 1.42 -8.25 -7.21
C GLY A 9 2.42 -7.24 -6.67
N THR A 10 2.13 -5.92 -6.67
CA THR A 10 3.00 -4.96 -5.98
C THR A 10 3.04 -5.26 -4.49
N VAL A 11 4.26 -5.34 -3.97
CA VAL A 11 4.54 -5.56 -2.56
C VAL A 11 4.43 -4.25 -1.80
N LEU A 12 3.79 -4.30 -0.64
CA LEU A 12 3.69 -3.19 0.30
C LEU A 12 4.46 -3.50 1.57
N THR A 13 5.47 -2.69 1.86
CA THR A 13 6.27 -2.76 3.08
C THR A 13 5.81 -1.70 4.09
N PRO A 14 6.06 -1.91 5.38
CA PRO A 14 5.88 -0.86 6.38
C PRO A 14 6.98 0.21 6.26
N ALA A 15 6.62 1.47 6.49
CA ALA A 15 7.55 2.59 6.46
C ALA A 15 8.51 2.63 7.66
N TRP A 16 8.23 1.87 8.71
CA TRP A 16 8.98 1.86 9.96
C TRP A 16 9.56 0.47 10.22
N GLU A 17 10.85 0.42 10.55
CA GLU A 17 11.61 -0.84 10.70
C GLU A 17 11.13 -1.73 11.85
N GLU A 18 10.37 -1.19 12.81
CA GLU A 18 9.82 -1.98 13.93
C GLU A 18 8.67 -2.93 13.50
N TYR A 19 8.17 -2.80 12.27
CA TYR A 19 7.17 -3.69 11.69
C TYR A 19 7.79 -4.48 10.52
N ASP A 20 7.48 -5.77 10.43
CA ASP A 20 7.93 -6.66 9.34
C ASP A 20 6.78 -7.19 8.46
N HIS A 21 5.56 -6.74 8.72
CA HIS A 21 4.35 -7.16 8.02
C HIS A 21 4.31 -6.72 6.55
N VAL A 22 4.62 -7.64 5.65
CA VAL A 22 4.52 -7.43 4.19
C VAL A 22 3.11 -7.71 3.69
N ALA A 23 2.57 -6.80 2.90
CA ALA A 23 1.31 -6.98 2.19
C ALA A 23 1.52 -6.99 0.67
N ALA A 24 0.50 -7.36 -0.10
CA ALA A 24 0.54 -7.32 -1.55
C ALA A 24 -0.78 -6.81 -2.12
N ILE A 25 -0.76 -6.28 -3.35
CA ILE A 25 -1.97 -5.90 -4.06
C ILE A 25 -2.54 -7.09 -4.84
N ASP A 26 -3.84 -7.36 -4.71
CA ASP A 26 -4.53 -8.39 -5.50
C ASP A 26 -4.94 -7.89 -6.90
N ASP A 27 -5.56 -8.77 -7.70
CA ASP A 27 -6.04 -8.44 -9.05
C ASP A 27 -7.16 -7.39 -9.08
N GLN A 28 -7.79 -7.12 -7.94
CA GLN A 28 -8.85 -6.12 -7.77
C GLN A 28 -8.31 -4.79 -7.20
N GLY A 29 -6.99 -4.67 -6.97
CA GLY A 29 -6.39 -3.47 -6.39
C GLY A 29 -6.55 -3.37 -4.87
N ARG A 30 -6.95 -4.45 -4.19
CA ARG A 30 -7.11 -4.49 -2.73
C ARG A 30 -5.82 -4.97 -2.08
N ILE A 31 -5.66 -4.65 -0.80
CA ILE A 31 -4.45 -5.00 -0.06
C ILE A 31 -4.66 -6.32 0.67
N VAL A 32 -3.78 -7.28 0.43
CA VAL A 32 -3.73 -8.59 1.08
C VAL A 32 -2.60 -8.59 2.09
N LEU A 33 -2.93 -8.73 3.38
CA LEU A 33 -1.97 -8.86 4.47
C LEU A 33 -2.26 -10.17 5.23
N ASP A 34 -1.29 -11.07 5.34
CA ASP A 34 -1.45 -12.35 6.05
C ASP A 34 -2.71 -13.13 5.62
N GLY A 35 -3.07 -13.05 4.32
CA GLY A 35 -4.27 -13.67 3.74
C GLY A 35 -5.59 -12.93 4.00
N GLN A 36 -5.56 -11.82 4.74
CA GLN A 36 -6.72 -10.95 4.95
C GLN A 36 -6.79 -9.85 3.89
N ILE A 37 -7.98 -9.65 3.34
CA ILE A 37 -8.24 -8.61 2.33
C ILE A 37 -8.69 -7.33 3.04
N HIS A 38 -8.10 -6.22 2.64
CA HIS A 38 -8.42 -4.89 3.11
C HIS A 38 -8.65 -3.93 1.94
N ASP A 39 -9.79 -3.25 1.96
CA ASP A 39 -10.13 -2.24 0.95
C ASP A 39 -9.45 -0.88 1.20
N MET A 40 -8.87 -0.69 2.39
CA MET A 40 -8.26 0.59 2.78
C MET A 40 -6.89 0.40 3.43
N PRO A 41 -5.90 1.25 3.11
CA PRO A 41 -4.58 1.22 3.74
C PRO A 41 -4.63 1.27 5.26
N SER A 42 -5.48 2.12 5.84
CA SER A 42 -5.61 2.22 7.30
C SER A 42 -6.07 0.91 7.94
N GLY A 43 -6.89 0.11 7.26
CA GLY A 43 -7.27 -1.23 7.73
C GLY A 43 -6.06 -2.15 7.87
N THR A 44 -5.15 -2.11 6.89
CA THR A 44 -3.92 -2.92 6.90
C THR A 44 -2.90 -2.45 7.93
N ALA A 45 -2.84 -1.14 8.23
CA ALA A 45 -1.94 -0.60 9.24
C ALA A 45 -2.41 -0.99 10.65
N ASN A 46 -3.73 -0.98 10.88
CA ASN A 46 -4.31 -1.49 12.12
C ASN A 46 -4.10 -3.01 12.27
N ALA A 47 -4.27 -3.78 11.20
CA ALA A 47 -4.02 -5.22 11.22
C ALA A 47 -2.55 -5.57 11.50
N ALA A 48 -1.60 -4.73 11.05
CA ALA A 48 -0.19 -4.83 11.40
C ALA A 48 0.15 -4.33 12.82
N GLY A 49 -0.83 -3.88 13.61
CA GLY A 49 -0.64 -3.41 14.98
C GLY A 49 -0.17 -1.95 15.10
N ALA A 50 0.04 -1.23 13.99
CA ALA A 50 0.62 0.12 14.02
C ALA A 50 -0.37 1.21 14.47
N GLY A 51 -1.68 0.99 14.36
CA GLY A 51 -2.71 1.95 14.81
C GLY A 51 -2.59 3.36 14.19
N THR A 52 -2.04 3.46 12.98
CA THR A 52 -1.65 4.72 12.32
C THR A 52 -2.34 4.94 10.98
N ASN A 53 -2.03 6.05 10.32
CA ASN A 53 -2.48 6.34 8.96
C ASN A 53 -1.82 5.37 7.96
N GLY A 54 -2.63 4.49 7.36
CA GLY A 54 -2.12 3.49 6.43
C GLY A 54 -1.57 4.03 5.11
N TRP A 55 -1.98 5.25 4.70
CA TRP A 55 -1.51 5.85 3.45
C TRP A 55 -0.04 6.24 3.51
N THR A 56 0.45 6.66 4.68
CA THR A 56 1.86 6.99 4.90
C THR A 56 2.65 5.80 5.44
N PHE A 57 1.98 4.83 6.05
CA PHE A 57 2.61 3.65 6.63
C PHE A 57 2.94 2.55 5.62
N ARG A 58 2.13 2.40 4.56
CA ARG A 58 2.39 1.43 3.50
C ARG A 58 3.20 2.06 2.38
N LEU A 59 4.36 1.48 2.10
CA LEU A 59 5.22 1.86 0.99
C LEU A 59 5.08 0.80 -0.11
N ALA A 60 4.78 1.24 -1.34
CA ALA A 60 4.79 0.39 -2.50
C ALA A 60 6.23 0.20 -2.98
N ASP A 61 6.65 -1.04 -3.10
CA ASP A 61 7.91 -1.41 -3.73
C ASP A 61 7.75 -1.28 -5.25
N THR A 62 8.24 -0.18 -5.80
CA THR A 62 8.25 0.06 -7.25
C THR A 62 9.63 -0.28 -7.82
N PRO A 63 9.76 -0.47 -9.15
CA PRO A 63 11.04 -0.82 -9.77
C PRO A 63 12.16 0.19 -9.52
N GLU A 64 11.83 1.44 -9.23
CA GLU A 64 12.79 2.53 -9.05
C GLU A 64 13.08 2.81 -7.56
N TRP A 65 12.03 2.85 -6.72
CA TRP A 65 12.14 3.16 -5.29
C TRP A 65 10.88 2.77 -4.50
N GLN A 66 10.97 2.76 -3.16
CA GLN A 66 9.81 2.58 -2.28
C GLN A 66 9.10 3.92 -2.06
N VAL A 67 7.82 3.99 -2.41
CA VAL A 67 7.00 5.23 -2.35
C VAL A 67 5.76 5.03 -1.48
N SER A 68 5.33 6.05 -0.75
CA SER A 68 4.12 5.93 0.07
C SER A 68 2.85 5.86 -0.79
N LEU A 69 1.84 5.14 -0.31
CA LEU A 69 0.51 5.14 -0.97
C LEU A 69 -0.11 6.55 -1.02
N ALA A 70 0.24 7.42 -0.06
CA ALA A 70 -0.19 8.81 -0.05
C ALA A 70 0.37 9.59 -1.25
N ASP A 71 1.67 9.45 -1.52
CA ASP A 71 2.34 10.13 -2.63
C ASP A 71 1.83 9.62 -3.98
N LEU A 72 1.65 8.30 -4.12
CA LEU A 72 1.08 7.71 -5.32
C LEU A 72 -0.33 8.23 -5.61
N ARG A 73 -1.17 8.35 -4.58
CA ARG A 73 -2.51 8.93 -4.72
C ARG A 73 -2.48 10.39 -5.14
N ALA A 74 -1.56 11.18 -4.59
CA ALA A 74 -1.39 12.59 -4.95
C ALA A 74 -1.01 12.72 -6.43
N ALA A 75 -0.01 11.96 -6.88
CA ALA A 75 0.46 11.97 -8.26
C ALA A 75 -0.67 11.62 -9.27
N SER A 76 -1.53 10.63 -8.95
CA SER A 76 -2.67 10.29 -9.81
C SER A 76 -3.78 11.35 -9.84
N SER A 77 -3.83 12.21 -8.83
CA SER A 77 -4.84 13.28 -8.75
C SER A 77 -4.41 14.53 -9.53
N GLU A 78 -3.11 14.69 -9.81
CA GLU A 78 -2.55 15.79 -10.59
C GLU A 78 -2.57 15.51 -12.11
N GLU A 79 -2.74 14.26 -12.52
CA GLU A 79 -2.80 13.85 -13.93
C GLU A 79 -4.23 13.94 -14.54
N SER A 80 -5.22 14.45 -13.79
CA SER A 80 -6.64 14.47 -14.18
C SER A 80 -7.22 15.85 -14.52
#